data_AF-A0A960IF55-F1
#
_entry.id   AF-A0A960IF55-F1
#
_cell.length_a   1.000
_cell.length_b   1.000
_cell.length_c   1.000
_cell.angle_alpha   90.00
_cell.angle_beta   90.00
_cell.angle_gamma   90.00
#
_symmetry.space_group_name_H-M   'P 1'
#
loop_
_entity.id
_entity.type
_entity.pdbx_description
1 polymer ?
#
loop_
_entity_poly.entity_id
_entity_poly.type
_entity_poly.pdbx_seq_one_letter_code
_entity_poly.pdbx_strand_id
1 'polypeptide(L)' 'TIGQYLRPTAAHLPVARWWTPDELTELKRIGEDSLGLPHVEASPLTRSSYHARQAAAGAVPV' A
#
# COMPACT_ATOMS: atom_id res chain seq x y z
N THR A 1 0.57 -2.21 -3.76
CA THR A 1 -0.06 -2.05 -2.44
C THR A 1 0.91 -1.35 -1.52
N ILE A 2 0.44 -0.52 -0.59
CA ILE A 2 1.25 0.28 0.34
C ILE A 2 0.67 0.08 1.75
N GLY A 3 1.50 -0.26 2.73
CA GLY A 3 1.04 -0.43 4.11
C GLY A 3 2.12 -0.16 5.14
N GLN A 4 1.72 -0.01 6.39
CA GLN A 4 2.64 0.26 7.48
C GLN A 4 3.46 -0.99 7.81
N TYR A 5 4.78 -0.81 7.91
CA TYR A 5 5.64 -1.82 8.50
C TYR A 5 5.32 -2.00 9.98
N LEU A 6 4.84 -3.18 10.33
CA LEU A 6 4.66 -3.60 11.71
C LEU A 6 5.79 -4.57 12.06
N ARG A 7 6.68 -4.10 12.93
CA ARG A 7 7.83 -4.88 13.41
C ARG A 7 7.32 -6.13 14.13
N PRO A 8 7.65 -7.36 13.67
CA PRO A 8 7.13 -8.58 14.30
C PRO A 8 7.69 -8.81 15.70
N THR A 9 8.99 -8.57 15.89
CA THR A 9 9.69 -8.74 17.17
C THR A 9 10.83 -7.74 17.32
N ALA A 10 11.39 -7.61 18.53
CA ALA A 10 12.52 -6.76 18.82
C ALA A 10 13.84 -7.15 18.09
N ALA A 11 13.90 -8.31 17.45
CA ALA A 11 15.05 -8.72 16.63
C ALA A 11 14.99 -8.19 15.19
N HIS A 12 13.82 -7.73 14.73
CA HIS A 12 13.66 -7.18 13.38
C HIS A 12 14.02 -5.69 13.34
N LEU A 13 14.11 -5.11 12.15
CA LEU A 13 14.39 -3.68 11.99
C LEU A 13 13.40 -2.82 12.82
N PRO A 14 13.87 -1.75 13.48
CA PRO A 14 12.98 -0.83 14.16
C PRO A 14 12.08 -0.10 13.16
N VAL A 15 10.89 0.31 13.60
CA VAL A 15 10.02 1.15 12.78
C VAL A 15 10.66 2.53 12.68
N ALA A 16 11.02 2.94 11.46
CA ALA A 16 11.64 4.24 11.23
C ALA A 16 10.62 5.40 11.26
N ARG A 17 9.39 5.14 10.81
CA ARG A 17 8.32 6.14 10.73
C ARG A 17 6.94 5.46 10.82
N TRP A 18 6.02 6.14 11.48
CA TRP A 18 4.59 5.83 11.44
C TRP A 18 3.91 6.76 10.46
N TRP A 19 3.25 6.19 9.45
CA TRP A 19 2.53 6.95 8.43
C TRP A 19 1.13 7.30 8.91
N THR A 20 0.67 8.52 8.62
CA THR A 20 -0.72 8.90 8.88
C THR A 20 -1.64 8.38 7.77
N PRO A 21 -2.96 8.23 8.04
CA PRO A 21 -3.92 7.87 7.00
C PRO A 21 -3.93 8.86 5.81
N ASP A 22 -3.72 10.15 6.07
CA ASP A 22 -3.70 11.19 5.03
C ASP A 22 -2.48 11.05 4.11
N GLU A 23 -1.31 10.74 4.67
CA GLU A 23 -0.10 10.52 3.87
C GLU A 23 -0.25 9.28 2.97
N LEU A 24 -0.89 8.22 3.48
CA LEU A 24 -1.16 7.02 2.69
C LEU A 24 -2.20 7.29 1.59
N THR A 25 -3.20 8.12 1.88
CA THR A 25 -4.18 8.60 0.89
C THR A 25 -3.48 9.37 -0.24
N GLU A 26 -2.53 10.25 0.10
CA GLU A 26 -1.78 10.98 -0.92
C GLU A 26 -0.89 10.06 -1.77
N LEU A 27 -0.23 9.07 -1.16
CA LEU A 27 0.53 8.08 -1.91
C LEU A 27 -0.34 7.27 -2.88
N LYS A 28 -1.55 6.91 -2.46
CA LYS A 28 -2.54 6.26 -3.34
C LYS A 28 -2.85 7.16 -4.53
N ARG A 29 -3.19 8.42 -4.27
CA ARG A 29 -3.51 9.42 -5.30
C ARG A 29 -2.35 9.60 -6.29
N ILE A 30 -1.11 9.70 -5.81
CA ILE A 30 0.07 9.77 -6.68
C ILE A 30 0.16 8.52 -7.58
N GLY A 31 -0.02 7.34 -7.02
CA GLY A 31 0.05 6.09 -7.78
C GLY A 31 -1.04 5.97 -8.85
N GLU A 32 -2.28 6.33 -8.52
CA GLU A 32 -3.43 6.25 -9.45
C GLU A 32 -3.40 7.38 -10.47
N ASP A 33 -3.29 8.64 -10.02
CA ASP A 33 -3.44 9.82 -10.89
C ASP A 33 -2.15 10.16 -11.64
N SER A 34 -0.99 10.09 -10.98
CA SER A 34 0.27 10.59 -11.54
C SER A 34 1.07 9.51 -12.25
N LEU A 35 1.02 8.27 -11.73
CA LEU A 35 1.73 7.14 -12.30
C LEU A 35 0.84 6.24 -13.19
N GLY A 36 -0.47 6.47 -13.19
CA GLY A 36 -1.42 5.72 -14.02
C GLY A 36 -1.56 4.24 -13.62
N LEU A 37 -1.27 3.90 -12.34
CA LEU A 37 -1.49 2.54 -11.86
C LEU A 37 -3.00 2.26 -11.77
N PRO A 38 -3.49 1.16 -12.35
CA PRO A 38 -4.93 0.90 -12.44
C PRO A 38 -5.58 0.60 -11.08
N HIS A 39 -4.77 0.27 -10.07
CA HIS A 39 -5.24 0.03 -8.72
C HIS A 39 -4.11 0.24 -7.72
N VAL A 40 -4.36 1.06 -6.69
CA VAL A 40 -3.45 1.22 -5.56
C VAL A 40 -4.21 1.06 -4.24
N GLU A 41 -3.93 -0.04 -3.55
CA GLU A 41 -4.40 -0.24 -2.17
C GLU A 41 -3.40 0.36 -1.19
N ALA A 42 -3.81 1.35 -0.39
CA ALA A 42 -2.96 2.04 0.59
C ALA A 42 -3.70 2.28 1.91
N SER A 43 -3.26 1.62 2.98
CA SER A 43 -3.77 1.83 4.33
C SER A 43 -2.77 1.27 5.36
N PRO A 44 -2.83 1.67 6.65
CA PRO A 44 -1.86 1.19 7.64
C PRO A 44 -1.81 -0.35 7.74
N LEU A 45 -2.95 -1.02 7.60
CA LEU A 45 -3.06 -2.47 7.74
C LEU A 45 -3.04 -3.22 6.41
N THR A 46 -2.95 -2.52 5.27
CA THR A 46 -2.88 -3.15 3.96
C THR A 46 -1.73 -4.16 3.88
N ARG A 47 -2.03 -5.32 3.33
CA ARG A 47 -1.08 -6.39 3.00
C ARG A 47 -1.26 -6.78 1.54
N SER A 48 -0.29 -7.50 0.98
CA SER A 48 -0.28 -7.86 -0.45
C SER A 48 -1.53 -8.62 -0.91
N SER A 49 -2.10 -9.47 -0.05
CA SER A 49 -3.30 -10.24 -0.37
C SER A 49 -4.61 -9.49 -0.11
N TYR A 50 -4.58 -8.36 0.60
CA TYR A 50 -5.78 -7.58 0.89
C TYR A 50 -6.29 -6.94 -0.40
N HIS A 51 -7.56 -7.19 -0.74
CA HIS A 51 -8.19 -6.78 -1.99
C HIS A 51 -7.44 -7.19 -3.28
N ALA A 52 -6.65 -8.26 -3.25
CA ALA A 52 -5.89 -8.71 -4.41
C ALA A 52 -6.78 -9.10 -5.61
N ARG A 53 -8.02 -9.57 -5.38
CA ARG A 53 -8.97 -9.85 -6.46
C ARG A 53 -9.37 -8.57 -7.20
N GLN A 54 -9.65 -7.48 -6.46
CA GLN A 54 -9.97 -6.18 -7.03
C GLN A 54 -8.76 -5.64 -7.81
N ALA A 55 -7.55 -5.77 -7.25
CA ALA A 55 -6.32 -5.38 -7.93
C ALA A 55 -6.13 -6.14 -9.26
N ALA A 56 -6.33 -7.46 -9.25
CA ALA A 56 -6.20 -8.29 -10.45
C ALA A 56 -7.25 -7.95 -11.52
N ALA A 57 -8.48 -7.61 -11.12
CA ALA A 57 -9.54 -7.22 -12.05
C ALA A 57 -9.22 -5.92 -12.81
N GLY A 58 -8.44 -5.01 -12.23
CA GLY A 58 -8.00 -3.78 -12.88
C GLY A 58 -6.69 -3.91 -13.67
N ALA A 59 -5.97 -5.02 -13.52
CA ALA A 59 -4.69 -5.22 -14.20
C ALA A 59 -4.88 -5.52 -15.68
N VAL A 60 -4.13 -4.84 -16.54
CA VAL A 60 -4.06 -5.18 -17.97
C VAL A 60 -3.11 -6.37 -18.12
N PRO A 61 -3.58 -7.52 -18.64
CA PRO A 61 -2.68 -8.65 -18.92
C PRO A 61 -1.67 -8.23 -19.99
N VAL A 62 -0.40 -8.54 -19.74
CA VAL A 62 0.72 -8.38 -20.68
C VAL A 62 0.82 -9.56 -21.63
#